data_AF-A0A1I8PM60-F1
#
_entry.id   AF-A0A1I8PM60-F1
#
_cell.length_a   1.000
_cell.length_b   1.000
_cell.length_c   1.000
_cell.angle_alpha   90.00
_cell.angle_beta   90.00
_cell.angle_gamma   90.00
#
_symmetry.space_group_name_H-M   'P 1'
#
loop_
_entity.id
_entity.type
_entity.pdbx_description
1 polymer ?
#
loop_
_entity_poly.entity_id
_entity_poly.type
_entity_poly.pdbx_seq_one_letter_code
_entity_poly.pdbx_strand_id
1 'polypeptide(L)'
;MGRYLANISLMLNHTIVKDADAHLLVYFNPIKRVKAFKFLDFKMNICDVLSQAITVPIVKVLMDEMRRTSNLPFSCPIKGNFLYSVANYRIDASTLPPYVPIVPFNYSLSFYKNDEKVMGIFVAGATVPKN
;
A
#
# COMPACT_ATOMS: atom_id res chain seq x y z
N MET A 1 4.16 -22.21 3.23
CA MET A 1 3.73 -20.80 3.04
C MET A 1 4.52 -20.22 1.88
N GLY A 2 3.84 -19.61 0.91
CA GLY A 2 4.49 -19.03 -0.28
C GLY A 2 5.36 -17.83 0.09
N ARG A 3 6.55 -17.74 -0.52
CA ARG A 3 7.40 -16.55 -0.48
C ARG A 3 7.20 -15.80 -1.78
N TYR A 4 6.79 -14.55 -1.71
CA TYR A 4 6.53 -13.72 -2.88
C TYR A 4 7.59 -12.65 -2.99
N LEU A 5 8.06 -12.43 -4.21
CA LEU A 5 8.97 -11.36 -4.58
C LEU A 5 8.26 -10.46 -5.59
N ALA A 6 8.29 -9.16 -5.34
CA ALA A 6 7.77 -8.16 -6.25
C ALA A 6 8.89 -7.20 -6.66
N ASN A 7 8.97 -6.92 -7.96
CA ASN A 7 9.75 -5.84 -8.52
C ASN A 7 8.77 -4.82 -9.09
N ILE A 8 8.87 -3.57 -8.65
CA ILE A 8 7.95 -2.50 -9.01
C ILE A 8 8.76 -1.36 -9.59
N SER A 9 8.36 -0.84 -10.75
CA SER A 9 8.94 0.36 -11.35
C SER A 9 7.83 1.38 -11.57
N LEU A 10 8.04 2.60 -11.09
CA LEU A 10 7.07 3.69 -11.11
C LEU A 10 7.77 4.96 -11.61
N MET A 11 7.13 5.66 -12.54
CA MET A 11 7.53 7.01 -12.92
C MET A 11 6.33 7.93 -12.80
N LEU A 12 6.49 9.01 -12.05
CA LEU A 12 5.46 10.03 -11.87
C LEU A 12 5.54 11.06 -13.00
N ASN A 13 4.42 11.49 -13.56
CA ASN A 13 4.41 12.54 -14.60
C ASN A 13 4.69 13.95 -14.02
N HIS A 14 4.36 14.17 -12.75
CA HIS A 14 4.51 15.45 -12.07
C HIS A 14 5.11 15.28 -10.67
N THR A 15 5.83 16.30 -10.21
CA THR A 15 6.39 16.34 -8.85
C THR A 15 5.29 16.52 -7.81
N ILE A 16 5.32 15.68 -6.77
CA ILE A 16 4.41 15.75 -5.62
C ILE A 16 5.10 16.57 -4.54
N VAL A 17 4.58 17.75 -4.23
CA VAL A 17 5.28 18.74 -3.39
C VAL A 17 4.81 18.73 -1.93
N LYS A 18 3.49 18.76 -1.67
CA LYS A 18 2.93 18.70 -0.30
C LYS A 18 1.45 18.34 -0.25
N ASP A 19 0.66 18.75 -1.24
CA ASP A 19 -0.82 18.62 -1.20
C ASP A 19 -1.34 17.37 -1.89
N ALA A 20 -0.74 16.23 -1.55
CA ALA A 20 -1.20 14.95 -2.06
C ALA A 20 -1.62 14.03 -0.92
N ASP A 21 -2.87 13.58 -0.97
CA ASP A 21 -3.44 12.65 -0.01
C ASP A 21 -3.48 11.24 -0.58
N ALA A 22 -3.23 10.25 0.25
CA ALA A 22 -3.48 8.85 -0.03
C ALA A 22 -4.66 8.38 0.80
N HIS A 23 -5.60 7.68 0.16
CA HIS A 23 -6.72 7.02 0.79
C HIS A 23 -6.63 5.51 0.58
N LEU A 24 -6.41 4.82 1.68
CA LEU A 24 -6.32 3.38 1.76
C LEU A 24 -7.63 2.79 2.27
N LEU A 25 -8.25 1.93 1.48
CA LEU A 25 -9.41 1.13 1.85
C LEU A 25 -9.09 -0.36 1.74
N VAL A 26 -9.37 -1.12 2.81
CA VAL A 26 -9.25 -2.58 2.81
C VAL A 26 -10.59 -3.17 3.19
N TYR A 27 -11.11 -4.03 2.32
CA TYR A 27 -12.33 -4.79 2.53
C TYR A 27 -12.00 -6.27 2.63
N PHE A 28 -12.59 -6.92 3.62
CA PHE A 28 -12.56 -8.37 3.73
C PHE A 28 -13.91 -8.93 3.32
N ASN A 29 -13.87 -9.94 2.46
CA ASN A 29 -15.04 -10.69 2.03
C ASN A 29 -15.09 -11.98 2.84
N PRO A 30 -15.95 -12.08 3.86
CA PRO A 30 -16.04 -13.29 4.66
C PRO A 30 -16.67 -14.39 3.79
N ILE A 31 -16.06 -15.58 3.77
CA ILE A 31 -16.55 -16.73 3.00
C ILE A 31 -18.02 -17.10 3.36
N LYS A 32 -18.45 -16.78 4.60
CA LYS A 32 -19.79 -17.08 5.12
C LYS A 32 -20.77 -15.88 5.15
N ARG A 33 -20.37 -14.65 4.83
CA ARG A 33 -21.27 -13.47 4.84
C ARG A 33 -21.33 -12.84 3.44
N VAL A 34 -22.54 -12.54 3.00
CA VAL A 34 -22.84 -11.95 1.67
C VAL A 34 -22.25 -10.54 1.50
N LYS A 35 -21.96 -9.83 2.60
CA LYS A 35 -21.49 -8.44 2.56
C LYS A 35 -20.04 -8.32 2.99
N ALA A 36 -19.22 -7.73 2.13
CA ALA A 36 -17.87 -7.28 2.45
C ALA A 36 -17.90 -6.31 3.63
N PHE A 37 -17.00 -6.46 4.60
CA PHE A 37 -16.86 -5.48 5.68
C PHE A 37 -15.57 -4.68 5.50
N LYS A 38 -15.66 -3.39 5.80
CA LYS A 38 -14.53 -2.45 5.74
C LYS A 38 -13.62 -2.73 6.94
N PHE A 39 -12.44 -3.29 6.67
CA PHE A 39 -11.44 -3.62 7.69
C PHE A 39 -10.57 -2.41 8.03
N LEU A 40 -10.13 -1.68 7.00
CA LEU A 40 -9.30 -0.49 7.16
C LEU A 40 -9.83 0.63 6.26
N ASP A 41 -9.89 1.82 6.84
CA ASP A 41 -10.21 3.06 6.14
C ASP A 41 -9.28 4.15 6.66
N PHE A 42 -8.33 4.55 5.84
CA PHE A 42 -7.25 5.41 6.28
C PHE A 42 -6.89 6.44 5.21
N LYS A 43 -7.21 7.70 5.46
CA LYS A 43 -6.80 8.85 4.63
C LYS A 43 -5.65 9.57 5.32
N MET A 44 -4.56 9.82 4.60
CA MET A 44 -3.38 10.47 5.14
C MET A 44 -2.63 11.23 4.05
N ASN A 45 -1.89 12.28 4.43
CA ASN A 45 -1.03 12.99 3.51
C ASN A 45 0.18 12.12 3.13
N ILE A 46 0.53 12.04 1.84
CA ILE A 46 1.64 11.23 1.33
C ILE A 46 2.96 11.61 2.00
N CYS A 47 3.20 12.90 2.25
CA CYS A 47 4.43 13.39 2.85
C CYS A 47 4.56 12.94 4.31
N ASP A 48 3.45 12.84 5.04
CA ASP A 48 3.43 12.33 6.41
C ASP A 48 3.70 10.82 6.45
N VAL A 49 3.21 10.06 5.47
CA VAL A 49 3.53 8.62 5.33
C VAL A 49 5.03 8.43 5.14
N LEU A 50 5.62 9.25 4.26
CA LEU A 50 7.04 9.19 3.94
C LEU A 50 7.91 9.59 5.13
N SER A 51 7.48 10.58 5.93
CA SER A 51 8.21 11.04 7.13
C SER A 51 8.10 10.10 8.34
N GLN A 52 7.49 8.91 8.19
CA GLN A 52 7.29 7.88 9.23
C GLN A 52 6.11 8.13 10.19
N ALA A 53 5.17 9.01 9.86
CA ALA A 53 3.96 9.23 10.68
C ALA A 53 2.89 8.13 10.47
N ILE A 54 3.30 6.88 10.29
CA ILE A 54 2.40 5.75 10.02
C ILE A 54 1.97 5.13 11.35
N THR A 55 0.70 5.29 11.69
CA THR A 55 0.09 4.74 12.91
C THR A 55 -0.37 3.30 12.77
N VAL A 56 -0.62 2.83 11.54
CA VAL A 56 -1.15 1.49 11.26
C VAL A 56 0.00 0.47 11.19
N PRO A 57 0.10 -0.52 12.10
CA PRO A 57 1.28 -1.40 12.19
C PRO A 57 1.55 -2.22 10.92
N ILE A 58 0.51 -2.74 10.26
CA ILE A 58 0.69 -3.50 9.02
C ILE A 58 1.24 -2.62 7.89
N VAL A 59 0.77 -1.38 7.78
CA VAL A 59 1.28 -0.43 6.78
C VAL A 59 2.72 -0.05 7.11
N LYS A 60 3.05 0.09 8.39
CA LYS A 60 4.41 0.37 8.85
C LYS A 60 5.40 -0.73 8.42
N VAL A 61 5.08 -2.00 8.66
CA VAL A 61 5.94 -3.13 8.25
C VAL A 61 6.17 -3.16 6.74
N LEU A 62 5.11 -2.97 5.95
CA LEU A 62 5.21 -2.93 4.48
C LEU A 62 6.05 -1.74 4.01
N MET A 63 5.87 -0.58 4.63
CA MET A 63 6.66 0.61 4.31
C MET A 63 8.12 0.46 4.71
N ASP A 64 8.43 -0.11 5.86
CA ASP A 64 9.82 -0.35 6.28
C ASP A 64 10.56 -1.27 5.30
N GLU A 65 9.90 -2.32 4.79
CA GLU A 65 10.47 -3.19 3.77
C GLU A 65 10.61 -2.48 2.42
N MET A 66 9.63 -1.65 2.03
CA MET A 66 9.69 -0.84 0.81
C MET A 66 10.86 0.14 0.90
N ARG A 67 11.08 0.80 2.04
CA ARG A 67 12.21 1.73 2.25
C ARG A 67 13.56 1.05 2.11
N ARG A 68 13.69 -0.20 2.56
CA ARG A 68 14.94 -0.96 2.44
C ARG A 68 15.25 -1.38 1.00
N THR A 69 14.21 -1.63 0.22
CA THR A 69 14.30 -2.25 -1.11
C THR A 69 14.09 -1.27 -2.26
N SER A 70 13.84 0.01 -1.97
CA SER A 70 13.53 1.03 -2.98
C SER A 70 14.42 2.25 -2.91
N ASN A 71 14.50 2.95 -4.05
CA ASN A 71 15.12 4.27 -4.17
C ASN A 71 14.10 5.42 -3.96
N LEU A 72 12.98 5.16 -3.29
CA LEU A 72 11.94 6.14 -3.06
C LEU A 72 12.39 7.19 -2.02
N PRO A 73 12.06 8.49 -2.21
CA PRO A 73 12.41 9.51 -1.24
C PRO A 73 11.53 9.37 0.00
N PHE A 74 12.14 9.41 1.19
CA PHE A 74 11.42 9.36 2.48
C PHE A 74 10.95 10.73 2.97
N SER A 75 11.02 11.73 2.10
CA SER A 75 10.54 13.07 2.35
C SER A 75 10.02 13.65 1.04
N CYS A 76 8.97 14.45 1.13
CA CYS A 76 8.58 15.29 0.00
C CYS A 76 9.63 16.37 -0.26
N PRO A 77 9.78 16.84 -1.51
CA PRO A 77 8.98 16.51 -2.68
C PRO A 77 9.41 15.20 -3.39
N ILE A 78 8.43 14.43 -3.86
CA ILE A 78 8.69 13.28 -4.76
C ILE A 78 8.82 13.81 -6.18
N LYS A 79 10.01 13.74 -6.76
CA LYS A 79 10.30 14.26 -8.10
C LYS A 79 9.49 13.53 -9.16
N GLY A 80 8.84 14.29 -10.04
CA GLY A 80 8.31 13.79 -11.30
C GLY A 80 9.43 13.46 -12.28
N ASN A 81 9.10 12.70 -13.33
CA ASN A 81 10.01 12.26 -14.40
C ASN A 81 11.27 11.56 -13.87
N PHE A 82 11.14 10.92 -12.70
CA PHE A 82 12.19 10.12 -12.09
C PHE A 82 11.70 8.68 -11.99
N LEU A 83 12.56 7.73 -12.40
CA LEU A 83 12.25 6.31 -12.33
C LEU A 83 12.52 5.79 -10.91
N TYR A 84 11.46 5.58 -10.17
CA TYR A 84 11.50 4.88 -8.89
C TYR A 84 11.43 3.38 -9.13
N SER A 85 12.30 2.65 -8.46
CA SER A 85 12.38 1.20 -8.53
C SER A 85 12.37 0.62 -7.12
N VAL A 86 11.58 -0.42 -6.96
CA VAL A 86 11.54 -1.30 -5.78
C VAL A 86 11.98 -2.66 -6.28
N ALA A 87 13.09 -3.17 -5.76
CA ALA A 87 13.65 -4.44 -6.19
C ALA A 87 13.73 -5.41 -5.01
N ASN A 88 13.34 -6.66 -5.25
CA ASN A 88 13.33 -7.71 -4.23
C ASN A 88 12.42 -7.39 -3.03
N TYR A 89 11.26 -6.78 -3.27
CA TYR A 89 10.28 -6.57 -2.21
C TYR A 89 9.72 -7.92 -1.77
N ARG A 90 10.01 -8.29 -0.52
CA ARG A 90 9.65 -9.60 0.04
C ARG A 90 8.33 -9.50 0.79
N ILE A 91 7.40 -10.37 0.40
CA ILE A 91 6.15 -10.57 1.13
C ILE A 91 6.07 -12.04 1.47
N ASP A 92 6.07 -12.34 2.76
CA ASP A 92 5.78 -13.67 3.27
C ASP A 92 4.85 -13.59 4.49
N ALA A 93 4.48 -14.75 5.01
CA ALA A 93 3.57 -14.83 6.15
C ALA A 93 4.14 -14.22 7.44
N SER A 94 5.46 -14.04 7.56
CA SER A 94 6.09 -13.36 8.70
C SER A 94 6.01 -11.83 8.59
N THR A 95 5.87 -11.30 7.37
CA THR A 95 5.61 -9.87 7.12
C THR A 95 4.18 -9.48 7.51
N LEU A 96 3.24 -10.44 7.46
CA LEU A 96 1.84 -10.21 7.81
C LEU A 96 1.63 -10.42 9.31
N PRO A 97 1.06 -9.44 10.04
CA PRO A 97 0.77 -9.61 11.45
C PRO A 97 -0.24 -10.74 11.73
N PRO A 98 -0.18 -11.40 12.91
CA PRO A 98 -1.03 -12.55 13.22
C PRO A 98 -2.52 -12.23 13.31
N TYR A 99 -2.89 -10.95 13.44
CA TYR A 99 -4.28 -10.50 13.42
C TYR A 99 -4.88 -10.39 12.01
N VAL A 100 -4.09 -10.58 10.95
CA VAL A 100 -4.59 -10.53 9.57
C VAL A 100 -5.33 -11.83 9.26
N PRO A 101 -6.64 -11.78 8.97
CA PRO A 101 -7.44 -12.98 8.75
C PRO A 101 -7.12 -13.67 7.43
N ILE A 102 -7.36 -14.99 7.40
CA ILE A 102 -7.24 -15.83 6.21
C ILE A 102 -8.55 -15.77 5.42
N VAL A 103 -8.70 -14.75 4.56
CA VAL A 103 -9.92 -14.48 3.79
C VAL A 103 -9.59 -13.83 2.43
N PRO A 104 -10.50 -13.90 1.45
CA PRO A 104 -10.46 -13.02 0.29
C PRO A 104 -10.52 -11.56 0.73
N PHE A 105 -9.64 -10.74 0.14
CA PHE A 105 -9.52 -9.33 0.46
C PHE A 105 -9.44 -8.48 -0.81
N ASN A 106 -10.03 -7.29 -0.72
CA ASN A 106 -9.93 -6.26 -1.73
C ASN A 106 -9.26 -5.04 -1.09
N TYR A 107 -8.18 -4.59 -1.70
CA TYR A 107 -7.40 -3.44 -1.28
C TYR A 107 -7.50 -2.37 -2.37
N SER A 108 -7.82 -1.14 -1.96
CA SER A 108 -7.86 0.02 -2.84
C SER A 108 -6.98 1.12 -2.26
N LEU A 109 -6.06 1.65 -3.05
CA LEU A 109 -5.27 2.83 -2.73
C LEU A 109 -5.57 3.91 -3.75
N SER A 110 -6.09 5.04 -3.31
CA SER A 110 -6.37 6.19 -4.16
C SER A 110 -5.49 7.36 -3.77
N PHE A 111 -4.88 8.01 -4.75
CA PHE A 111 -4.10 9.22 -4.55
C PHE A 111 -4.90 10.42 -5.05
N TYR A 112 -4.91 11.48 -4.26
CA TYR A 112 -5.62 12.72 -4.51
C TYR A 112 -4.65 13.88 -4.53
N LYS A 113 -4.89 14.85 -5.40
CA LYS A 113 -4.20 16.14 -5.46
C LYS A 113 -5.28 17.22 -5.46
N ASN A 114 -5.27 18.11 -4.46
CA ASN A 114 -6.34 19.12 -4.29
C ASN A 114 -7.75 18.50 -4.33
N ASP A 115 -7.96 17.38 -3.62
CA ASP A 115 -9.18 16.57 -3.61
C ASP A 115 -9.61 15.92 -4.95
N GLU A 116 -8.84 16.12 -6.03
CA GLU A 116 -9.03 15.42 -7.29
C GLU A 116 -8.26 14.10 -7.30
N LYS A 117 -8.94 12.97 -7.57
CA LYS A 117 -8.29 11.66 -7.64
C LYS A 117 -7.39 11.57 -8.88
N VAL A 118 -6.08 11.52 -8.67
CA VAL A 118 -5.07 11.44 -9.73
C VAL A 118 -4.68 10.01 -10.09
N MET A 119 -4.78 9.08 -9.14
CA MET A 119 -4.40 7.68 -9.35
C MET A 119 -5.21 6.75 -8.45
N GLY A 120 -5.51 5.56 -8.95
CA GLY A 120 -6.13 4.49 -8.17
C GLY A 120 -5.46 3.16 -8.45
N ILE A 121 -5.10 2.45 -7.38
CA ILE A 121 -4.60 1.09 -7.41
C ILE A 121 -5.67 0.21 -6.77
N PHE A 122 -6.06 -0.85 -7.47
CA PHE A 122 -6.97 -1.86 -6.95
C PHE A 122 -6.29 -3.22 -6.99
N VAL A 123 -6.26 -3.91 -5.85
CA VAL A 123 -5.67 -5.23 -5.71
C VAL A 123 -6.73 -6.14 -5.07
N ALA A 124 -7.12 -7.19 -5.79
CA ALA A 124 -7.93 -8.26 -5.26
C ALA A 124 -7.04 -9.48 -5.04
N GLY A 125 -7.20 -10.13 -3.90
CA GLY A 125 -6.41 -11.31 -3.54
C GLY A 125 -7.13 -12.18 -2.52
N ALA A 126 -6.49 -13.28 -2.15
CA ALA A 126 -6.96 -14.09 -1.05
C ALA A 126 -5.76 -14.69 -0.32
N THR A 127 -5.83 -14.70 1.01
CA THR A 127 -4.83 -15.36 1.85
C THR A 127 -5.15 -16.84 2.09
N VAL A 128 -6.23 -17.37 1.50
CA VAL A 128 -6.59 -18.78 1.56
C VAL A 128 -5.65 -19.64 0.70
N PRO A 129 -5.31 -20.87 1.13
CA PRO A 129 -4.63 -21.83 0.27
C PRO A 129 -5.46 -22.04 -1.01
N LYS A 130 -4.81 -21.96 -2.17
CA LYS A 130 -5.40 -22.44 -3.42
C LYS A 130 -5.40 -23.97 -3.33
N ASN A 131 -6.58 -24.53 -3.13
CA ASN A 131 -6.80 -25.99 -3.13
C ASN A 131 -6.72 -26.53 -4.55
#